data_AF-A0A1W6CKX2-F1
#
_entry.id   AF-A0A1W6CKX2-F1
#
_cell.length_a   1.000
_cell.length_b   1.000
_cell.length_c   1.000
_cell.angle_alpha   90.00
_cell.angle_beta   90.00
_cell.angle_gamma   90.00
#
_symmetry.space_group_name_H-M   'P 1'
#
loop_
_entity.id
_entity.type
_entity.pdbx_description
1 polymer ?
#
loop_
_entity_poly.entity_id
_entity_poly.type
_entity_poly.pdbx_seq_one_letter_code
_entity_poly.pdbx_strand_id
1 'polypeptide(L)'
;MTSNAFALGFQPSLARIVAPMEIGSGVVGTDGLLDLSRDGATWTAVPLSDLGKFDSNTRIVGGLVNLAGQPAGTSIYWRWRTTSGIAQALHGVWVQCK
;
A
#
# COMPACT_ATOMS: atom_id res chain seq x y z
N MET A 1 5.32 7.10 6.18
CA MET A 1 4.30 6.91 7.24
C MET A 1 4.02 5.43 7.37
N THR A 2 3.85 4.91 8.59
CA THR A 2 3.53 3.50 8.84
C THR A 2 2.27 3.41 9.68
N SER A 3 1.40 2.45 9.38
CA SER A 3 0.19 2.20 10.16
C SER A 3 0.48 1.49 11.48
N ASN A 4 -0.49 1.52 12.39
CA ASN A 4 -0.55 0.54 13.47
C ASN A 4 -0.91 -0.86 12.91
N ALA A 5 -0.85 -1.88 13.78
CA ALA A 5 -1.27 -3.23 13.44
C ALA A 5 -2.79 -3.31 13.26
N PHE A 6 -3.24 -4.01 12.21
CA PHE A 6 -4.62 -4.46 12.08
C PHE A 6 -4.66 -5.97 12.31
N ALA A 7 -5.33 -6.42 13.39
CA ALA A 7 -5.44 -7.84 13.71
C ALA A 7 -6.44 -8.53 12.76
N LEU A 8 -6.01 -9.66 12.15
CA LEU A 8 -6.83 -10.40 11.18
C LEU A 8 -7.36 -11.73 11.72
N GLY A 9 -6.70 -12.32 12.74
CA GLY A 9 -7.05 -13.63 13.27
C GLY A 9 -6.66 -14.83 12.38
N PHE A 10 -6.03 -14.57 11.23
CA PHE A 10 -5.43 -15.58 10.34
C PHE A 10 -4.14 -15.03 9.74
N GLN A 11 -3.31 -15.91 9.16
CA GLN A 11 -2.07 -15.52 8.48
C GLN A 11 -2.36 -15.23 7.01
N PRO A 12 -2.38 -13.95 6.56
CA PRO A 12 -2.65 -13.66 5.17
C PRO A 12 -1.48 -14.12 4.30
N SER A 13 -1.79 -14.64 3.11
CA SER A 13 -0.79 -15.03 2.09
C SER A 13 -0.86 -14.10 0.88
N LEU A 14 -2.01 -13.45 0.67
CA LEU A 14 -2.25 -12.54 -0.43
C LEU A 14 -3.00 -11.31 0.09
N ALA A 15 -2.60 -10.13 -0.35
CA ALA A 15 -3.29 -8.91 0.05
C ALA A 15 -3.43 -7.93 -1.13
N ARG A 16 -4.56 -7.23 -1.15
CA ARG A 16 -4.83 -6.10 -2.05
C ARG A 16 -4.82 -4.82 -1.23
N ILE A 17 -4.21 -3.78 -1.78
CA ILE A 17 -4.31 -2.41 -1.26
C ILE A 17 -4.88 -1.50 -2.34
N VAL A 18 -5.73 -0.55 -1.94
CA VAL A 18 -6.28 0.50 -2.80
C VAL A 18 -6.26 1.81 -2.02
N ALA A 19 -5.84 2.90 -2.66
CA ALA A 19 -5.73 4.21 -2.04
C ALA A 19 -6.04 5.33 -3.05
N PRO A 20 -6.89 6.31 -2.69
CA PRO A 20 -6.96 7.58 -3.40
C PRO A 20 -5.74 8.43 -3.05
N MET A 21 -5.07 8.99 -4.07
CA MET A 21 -3.90 9.83 -3.86
C MET A 21 -3.70 10.89 -4.94
N GLU A 22 -2.99 11.95 -4.55
CA GLU A 22 -2.39 12.93 -5.45
C GLU A 22 -0.87 12.66 -5.50
N ILE A 23 -0.28 12.58 -6.69
CA ILE A 23 1.17 12.34 -6.86
C ILE A 23 1.87 13.43 -7.69
N GLY A 24 1.19 14.55 -7.95
CA GLY A 24 1.71 15.64 -8.79
C GLY A 24 2.17 15.13 -10.16
N SER A 25 3.43 15.42 -10.52
CA SER A 25 4.06 14.94 -11.75
C SER A 25 4.79 13.59 -11.60
N GLY A 26 4.70 12.95 -10.43
CA GLY A 26 5.36 11.67 -10.15
C GLY A 26 4.61 10.47 -10.72
N VAL A 27 5.24 9.31 -10.63
CA VAL A 27 4.74 8.02 -11.12
C VAL A 27 4.52 7.07 -9.94
N VAL A 28 3.29 6.56 -9.80
CA VAL A 28 2.97 5.58 -8.75
C VAL A 28 3.74 4.28 -8.98
N GLY A 29 4.25 3.67 -7.92
CA GLY A 29 5.13 2.49 -8.04
C GLY A 29 6.61 2.85 -8.28
N THR A 30 6.93 4.10 -8.56
CA THR A 30 8.31 4.61 -8.67
C THR A 30 8.60 5.65 -7.60
N ASP A 31 7.85 6.76 -7.61
CA ASP A 31 8.00 7.93 -6.74
C ASP A 31 7.26 7.79 -5.40
N GLY A 32 6.20 7.00 -5.42
CA GLY A 32 5.32 6.73 -4.28
C GLY A 32 5.04 5.23 -4.19
N LEU A 33 5.36 4.65 -3.04
CA LEU A 33 5.31 3.21 -2.80
C LEU A 33 4.42 2.91 -1.59
N LEU A 34 3.47 1.99 -1.80
CA LEU A 34 2.75 1.33 -0.71
C LEU A 34 3.36 -0.06 -0.50
N ASP A 35 3.74 -0.34 0.74
CA ASP A 35 4.18 -1.67 1.13
C ASP A 35 3.24 -2.26 2.17
N LEU A 36 3.18 -3.60 2.20
CA LEU A 36 2.45 -4.37 3.21
C LEU A 36 3.40 -5.26 4.02
N SER A 37 3.02 -5.54 5.26
CA SER A 37 3.78 -6.38 6.19
C SER A 37 2.86 -7.21 7.08
N ARG A 38 3.28 -8.45 7.41
CA ARG A 38 2.59 -9.34 8.37
C ARG A 38 3.12 -9.24 9.81
N ASP A 39 4.32 -8.69 9.98
CA ASP A 39 5.06 -8.66 11.24
C ASP A 39 5.48 -7.24 11.67
N GLY A 40 5.24 -6.22 10.83
CA GLY A 40 5.64 -4.83 11.04
C GLY A 40 7.12 -4.55 10.76
N ALA A 41 7.91 -5.56 10.40
CA ALA A 41 9.37 -5.47 10.21
C ALA A 41 9.80 -5.82 8.78
N THR A 42 9.20 -6.87 8.20
CA THR A 42 9.44 -7.34 6.84
C THR A 42 8.40 -6.72 5.91
N TRP A 43 8.84 -5.94 4.93
CA TRP A 43 7.96 -5.17 4.05
C TRP A 43 8.11 -5.62 2.62
N THR A 44 6.98 -5.79 1.93
CA THR A 44 6.94 -6.08 0.49
C THR A 44 6.19 -4.97 -0.22
N ALA A 45 6.85 -4.36 -1.22
CA ALA A 45 6.25 -3.35 -2.06
C ALA A 45 5.13 -3.95 -2.90
N VAL A 46 4.00 -3.25 -2.96
CA VAL A 46 2.89 -3.63 -3.83
C VAL A 46 3.18 -3.12 -5.24
N PRO A 47 3.01 -3.94 -6.29
CA PRO A 47 3.03 -3.47 -7.68
C PRO A 47 1.78 -2.62 -7.93
N LEU A 48 1.90 -1.30 -7.69
CA LEU A 48 0.81 -0.36 -7.84
C LEU A 48 0.53 -0.04 -9.30
N SER A 49 -0.74 0.06 -9.64
CA SER A 49 -1.24 0.60 -10.90
C SER A 49 -2.26 1.70 -10.65
N ASP A 50 -2.42 2.59 -11.63
CA ASP A 50 -3.52 3.54 -11.67
C ASP A 50 -4.81 2.83 -12.09
N LEU A 51 -5.81 2.85 -11.21
CA LEU A 51 -7.10 2.20 -11.38
C LEU A 51 -8.19 3.15 -11.89
N GLY A 52 -7.89 4.44 -12.02
CA GLY A 52 -8.85 5.44 -12.48
C GLY A 52 -8.80 6.76 -11.72
N LYS A 53 -9.68 7.68 -12.11
CA LYS A 53 -9.85 8.97 -11.44
C LYS A 53 -10.85 8.84 -10.29
N PHE A 54 -10.51 9.40 -9.13
CA PHE A 54 -11.49 9.70 -8.09
C PHE A 54 -12.12 11.09 -8.36
N ASP A 55 -11.27 12.08 -8.66
CA ASP A 55 -11.67 13.43 -9.07
C ASP A 55 -10.66 14.01 -10.10
N SER A 56 -10.61 15.34 -10.26
CA SER A 56 -9.71 16.01 -11.21
C SER A 56 -8.22 15.90 -10.86
N ASN A 57 -7.88 15.79 -9.58
CA ASN A 57 -6.51 15.79 -9.06
C ASN A 57 -6.13 14.45 -8.40
N THR A 58 -7.11 13.69 -7.93
CA THR A 58 -6.94 12.44 -7.18
C THR A 58 -7.11 11.22 -8.08
N ARG A 59 -6.12 10.33 -8.06
CA ARG A 59 -6.17 9.01 -8.70
C ARG A 59 -6.45 7.93 -7.67
N ILE A 60 -7.18 6.90 -8.07
CA ILE A 60 -7.29 5.66 -7.31
C ILE A 60 -6.13 4.78 -7.77
N VAL A 61 -5.23 4.43 -6.86
CA VAL A 61 -4.13 3.51 -7.13
C VAL A 61 -4.30 2.24 -6.33
N GLY A 62 -3.82 1.12 -6.83
CA GLY A 62 -3.88 -0.12 -6.08
C GLY A 62 -3.14 -1.27 -6.74
N GLY A 63 -3.07 -2.38 -6.02
CA GLY A 63 -2.38 -3.56 -6.50
C GLY A 63 -2.56 -4.76 -5.58
N LEU A 64 -2.06 -5.90 -6.02
CA LEU A 64 -2.10 -7.17 -5.32
C LEU A 64 -0.66 -7.65 -5.04
N VAL A 65 -0.40 -8.18 -3.85
CA VAL A 65 0.93 -8.65 -3.47
C VAL A 65 0.85 -9.99 -2.73
N ASN A 66 1.81 -10.86 -3.03
CA ASN A 66 2.01 -12.11 -2.29
C ASN A 66 2.87 -11.83 -1.04
N LEU A 67 2.37 -12.24 0.12
CA LEU A 67 3.01 -12.05 1.43
C LEU A 67 3.52 -13.36 2.04
N ALA A 68 3.32 -14.50 1.36
CA ALA A 68 3.68 -15.82 1.88
C ALA A 68 5.19 -15.95 2.19
N GLY A 69 6.04 -15.16 1.53
CA GLY A 69 7.49 -15.14 1.75
C GLY A 69 7.96 -14.30 2.95
N GLN A 70 7.08 -13.51 3.58
CA GLN A 70 7.42 -12.80 4.81
C GLN A 70 7.39 -13.77 6.01
N PRO A 71 7.99 -13.45 7.17
CA PRO A 71 7.67 -14.13 8.42
C PRO A 71 6.15 -14.19 8.67
N ALA A 72 5.69 -15.29 9.26
CA ALA A 72 4.28 -15.50 9.50
C ALA A 72 3.79 -14.61 10.65
N GLY A 73 2.70 -13.88 10.41
CA GLY A 73 2.03 -13.04 11.40
C GLY A 73 0.53 -12.97 11.11
N THR A 74 -0.27 -12.74 12.15
CA THR A 74 -1.74 -12.68 12.07
C THR A 74 -2.29 -11.26 12.04
N SER A 75 -1.42 -10.30 11.77
CA SER A 75 -1.74 -8.89 11.61
C SER A 75 -1.36 -8.44 10.20
N ILE A 76 -1.87 -7.29 9.80
CA ILE A 76 -1.43 -6.59 8.59
C ILE A 76 -1.09 -5.14 8.93
N TYR A 77 -0.05 -4.64 8.28
CA TYR A 77 0.41 -3.26 8.37
C TYR A 77 0.59 -2.72 6.96
N TRP A 78 0.45 -1.41 6.79
CA TRP A 78 0.80 -0.71 5.57
C TRP A 78 1.77 0.42 5.88
N ARG A 79 2.60 0.76 4.89
CA ARG A 79 3.40 2.00 4.94
C ARG A 79 3.43 2.69 3.59
N TRP A 80 3.45 4.01 3.63
CA TRP A 80 3.76 4.88 2.50
C TRP A 80 5.22 5.30 2.56
N ARG A 81 5.94 5.09 1.46
CA ARG A 81 7.29 5.60 1.23
C ARG A 81 7.29 6.52 0.03
N THR A 82 7.91 7.69 0.21
CA THR A 82 8.31 8.54 -0.90
C THR A 82 9.76 8.26 -1.27
N THR A 83 10.06 8.24 -2.55
CA THR A 83 11.42 8.08 -3.10
C THR A 83 11.88 9.34 -3.84
N SER A 84 11.02 10.36 -3.95
CA SER A 84 11.33 11.64 -4.58
C SER A 84 10.73 12.83 -3.82
N GLY A 85 11.31 14.02 -4.02
CA GLY A 85 10.85 15.26 -3.38
C GLY A 85 9.58 15.86 -3.98
N ILE A 86 8.73 15.05 -4.60
CA ILE A 86 7.51 15.51 -5.28
C ILE A 86 6.39 15.67 -4.25
N ALA A 87 5.51 16.66 -4.46
CA ALA A 87 4.31 16.83 -3.64
C ALA A 87 3.37 15.62 -3.79
N GLN A 88 2.98 15.02 -2.66
CA GLN A 88 2.14 13.82 -2.61
C GLN A 88 1.13 13.96 -1.48
N ALA A 89 -0.10 13.51 -1.70
CA ALA A 89 -1.13 13.43 -0.67
C ALA A 89 -1.82 12.05 -0.73
N LEU A 90 -1.80 11.33 0.39
CA LEU A 90 -2.49 10.04 0.55
C LEU A 90 -3.78 10.29 1.36
N HIS A 91 -4.93 10.08 0.73
CA HIS A 91 -6.23 10.43 1.32
C HIS A 91 -6.84 9.31 2.15
N GLY A 92 -6.41 8.07 1.93
CA GLY A 92 -6.90 6.90 2.65
C GLY A 92 -6.28 5.62 2.14
N VAL A 93 -6.42 4.54 2.92
CA VAL A 93 -5.89 3.22 2.58
C VAL A 93 -6.95 2.18 2.90
N TRP A 94 -7.30 1.39 1.89
CA TRP A 94 -8.13 0.20 2.03
C TRP A 94 -7.29 -1.05 1.78
N VAL A 95 -7.41 -2.05 2.66
CA VAL A 95 -6.69 -3.32 2.58
C VAL A 95 -7.67 -4.48 2.65
N GLN A 96 -7.49 -5.45 1.77
CA GLN A 96 -8.21 -6.74 1.80
C GLN A 96 -7.19 -7.88 1.80
N CYS A 97 -7.39 -8.84 2.69
CA CYS A 97 -6.47 -9.97 2.89
C CYS A 97 -7.17 -11.30 2.65
N LYS A 98 -6.40 -12.27 2.17
CA LYS A 98 -6.78 -13.68 2.01
C LYS A 98 -5.65 -14.59 2.49
#